data_AF-A0A257LFB2-F1
#
_entry.id   AF-A0A257LFB2-F1
#
_cell.length_a   1.000
_cell.length_b   1.000
_cell.length_c   1.000
_cell.angle_alpha   90.00
_cell.angle_beta   90.00
_cell.angle_gamma   90.00
#
_symmetry.space_group_name_H-M   'P 1'
#
loop_
_entity.id
_entity.type
_entity.pdbx_description
1 polymer ?
#
loop_
_entity_poly.entity_id
_entity_poly.type
_entity_poly.pdbx_seq_one_letter_code
_entity_poly.pdbx_strand_id
1 'polypeptide(L)'
;MPGRRDAGLAAAEIARAVERAAKTSGSPDTVGTTGVFRIEPGAVNSVPYRAYLEIDLRDTRLDTREKALGEIRRAAEEICARRAVELEFSEINADPPAPGDARTIAIAEQVCAELGLKYRRMVSRAYHDSLFMARVSPTTMIFIPCRNGWSHRPEEYASPEHIAAGVEVLA
;
A
#
# COMPACT_ATOMS: atom_id res chain seq x y z
N MET A 1 -8.98 32.19 -11.17
CA MET A 1 -8.46 32.98 -10.02
C MET A 1 -7.03 33.44 -10.32
N PRO A 2 -6.85 34.49 -11.15
CA PRO A 2 -5.51 35.00 -11.47
C PRO A 2 -4.74 35.35 -10.18
N GLY A 3 -3.46 34.98 -10.10
CA GLY A 3 -2.56 35.30 -8.98
C GLY A 3 -2.62 34.39 -7.75
N ARG A 4 -3.59 33.46 -7.65
CA ARG A 4 -3.62 32.49 -6.53
C ARG A 4 -2.66 31.31 -6.78
N ARG A 5 -1.94 30.92 -5.73
CA ARG A 5 -1.07 29.73 -5.65
C ARG A 5 -1.62 28.80 -4.58
N ASP A 6 -2.65 28.03 -4.94
CA ASP A 6 -3.40 27.20 -4.01
C ASP A 6 -2.76 25.82 -3.87
N ALA A 7 -2.05 25.59 -2.76
CA ALA A 7 -1.36 24.34 -2.49
C ALA A 7 -2.34 23.18 -2.23
N GLY A 8 -3.53 23.46 -1.69
CA GLY A 8 -4.56 22.44 -1.42
C GLY A 8 -5.11 21.85 -2.71
N LEU A 9 -5.36 22.68 -3.71
CA LEU A 9 -5.79 22.21 -5.03
C LEU A 9 -4.69 21.48 -5.81
N ALA A 10 -3.42 21.86 -5.64
CA ALA A 10 -2.31 21.09 -6.17
C ALA A 10 -2.25 19.68 -5.55
N ALA A 11 -2.34 19.61 -4.21
CA ALA A 11 -2.36 18.35 -3.49
C ALA A 11 -3.55 17.45 -3.87
N ALA A 12 -4.74 18.03 -4.11
CA ALA A 12 -5.90 17.28 -4.57
C ALA A 12 -5.68 16.65 -5.96
N GLU A 13 -5.07 17.39 -6.89
CA GLU A 13 -4.72 16.85 -8.20
C GLU A 13 -3.63 15.77 -8.12
N ILE A 14 -2.65 15.92 -7.23
CA ILE A 14 -1.62 14.91 -6.99
C ILE A 14 -2.24 13.62 -6.42
N ALA A 15 -3.15 13.72 -5.44
CA ALA A 15 -3.85 12.55 -4.91
C ALA A 15 -4.67 11.82 -5.99
N ARG A 16 -5.29 12.57 -6.92
CA ARG A 16 -5.95 11.97 -8.09
C ARG A 16 -4.96 11.31 -9.05
N ALA A 17 -3.75 11.87 -9.20
CA ALA A 17 -2.70 11.28 -10.01
C ALA A 17 -2.18 9.96 -9.40
N VAL A 18 -2.09 9.85 -8.07
CA VAL A 18 -1.78 8.61 -7.35
C VAL A 18 -2.80 7.52 -7.68
N GLU A 19 -4.09 7.82 -7.53
CA GLU A 19 -5.15 6.85 -7.84
C GLU A 19 -5.09 6.41 -9.31
N ARG A 20 -4.86 7.37 -10.23
CA ARG A 20 -4.74 7.08 -11.66
C ARG A 20 -3.57 6.15 -11.95
N ALA A 21 -2.37 6.48 -11.44
CA ALA A 21 -1.16 5.70 -11.67
C ALA A 21 -1.32 4.25 -11.19
N ALA A 22 -1.95 4.03 -10.03
CA ALA A 22 -2.25 2.69 -9.54
C ALA A 22 -3.24 1.94 -10.45
N LYS A 23 -4.32 2.59 -10.90
CA LYS A 23 -5.33 1.97 -11.78
C LYS A 23 -4.80 1.67 -13.19
N THR A 24 -3.84 2.45 -13.68
CA THR A 24 -3.31 2.35 -15.06
C THR A 24 -1.93 1.72 -15.15
N SER A 25 -1.41 1.16 -14.04
CA SER A 25 -0.08 0.56 -13.96
C SER A 25 0.11 -0.62 -14.92
N GLY A 26 -0.98 -1.32 -15.24
CA GLY A 26 -0.97 -2.58 -15.99
C GLY A 26 -0.77 -3.83 -15.11
N SER A 27 -0.76 -3.67 -13.79
CA SER A 27 -0.75 -4.77 -12.81
C SER A 27 -2.05 -4.77 -12.00
N PRO A 28 -2.71 -5.94 -11.80
CA PRO A 28 -3.88 -6.04 -10.93
C PRO A 28 -3.53 -5.92 -9.43
N ASP A 29 -2.24 -5.92 -9.10
CA ASP A 29 -1.75 -5.89 -7.72
C ASP A 29 -1.26 -4.51 -7.28
N THR A 30 -1.16 -3.53 -8.19
CA THR A 30 -0.78 -2.17 -7.81
C THR A 30 -1.86 -1.54 -6.96
N VAL A 31 -1.46 -1.00 -5.80
CA VAL A 31 -2.28 -0.15 -4.96
C VAL A 31 -1.55 1.14 -4.68
N GLY A 32 -2.27 2.26 -4.71
CA GLY A 32 -1.75 3.59 -4.44
C GLY A 32 -2.77 4.38 -3.62
N THR A 33 -2.35 4.89 -2.47
CA THR A 33 -3.22 5.56 -1.51
C THR A 33 -2.56 6.81 -0.98
N THR A 34 -3.27 7.95 -1.01
CA THR A 34 -2.88 9.14 -0.26
C THR A 34 -3.54 9.07 1.12
N GLY A 35 -2.83 8.52 2.10
CA GLY A 35 -3.37 8.25 3.43
C GLY A 35 -3.34 9.44 4.38
N VAL A 36 -2.39 10.36 4.17
CA VAL A 36 -2.29 11.62 4.91
C VAL A 36 -2.49 12.78 3.95
N PHE A 37 -3.37 13.70 4.34
CA PHE A 37 -3.64 14.93 3.61
C PHE A 37 -3.83 16.06 4.62
N ARG A 38 -2.84 16.96 4.73
CA ARG A 38 -2.89 18.13 5.62
C ARG A 38 -2.84 19.40 4.79
N ILE A 39 -3.65 20.38 5.17
CA ILE A 39 -3.76 21.67 4.49
C ILE A 39 -3.52 22.76 5.53
N GLU A 40 -2.63 23.70 5.24
CA GLU A 40 -2.35 24.85 6.09
C GLU A 40 -2.75 26.16 5.41
N PRO A 41 -3.32 27.14 6.13
CA PRO A 41 -3.49 27.17 7.59
C PRO A 41 -4.73 26.43 8.11
N GLY A 42 -5.53 25.81 7.23
CA GLY A 42 -6.74 25.09 7.64
C GLY A 42 -7.90 26.00 8.04
N ALA A 43 -7.95 27.23 7.52
CA ALA A 43 -9.03 28.18 7.74
C ALA A 43 -9.89 28.34 6.48
N VAL A 44 -11.23 28.30 6.64
CA VAL A 44 -12.20 28.31 5.54
C VAL A 44 -12.07 29.51 4.59
N ASN A 45 -11.56 30.64 5.10
CA ASN A 45 -11.41 31.90 4.37
C ASN A 45 -9.95 32.21 3.98
N SER A 46 -9.01 31.27 4.14
CA SER A 46 -7.60 31.46 3.81
C SER A 46 -7.17 30.49 2.71
N VAL A 47 -6.55 31.01 1.65
CA VAL A 47 -6.02 30.18 0.57
C VAL A 47 -4.87 29.34 1.12
N PRO A 48 -4.86 28.01 0.91
CA PRO A 48 -3.79 27.18 1.42
C PRO A 48 -2.42 27.57 0.88
N TYR A 49 -1.50 27.94 1.76
CA TYR A 49 -0.11 28.23 1.38
C TYR A 49 0.74 26.96 1.36
N ARG A 50 0.31 25.90 2.06
CA ARG A 50 0.99 24.60 2.09
C ARG A 50 -0.03 23.47 2.14
N ALA A 51 0.31 22.38 1.46
CA ALA A 51 -0.34 21.10 1.62
C ALA A 51 0.72 20.01 1.75
N TYR A 52 0.44 19.01 2.58
CA TYR A 52 1.34 17.90 2.87
C TYR A 52 0.61 16.58 2.64
N LEU A 53 1.26 15.70 1.89
CA LEU A 53 0.73 14.40 1.49
C LEU A 53 1.70 13.29 1.93
N GLU A 54 1.16 12.20 2.45
CA GLU A 54 1.89 10.92 2.53
C GLU A 54 1.19 9.91 1.64
N ILE A 55 1.98 9.26 0.78
CA ILE A 55 1.51 8.35 -0.26
C ILE A 55 2.10 6.97 -0.01
N ASP A 56 1.24 5.97 0.03
CA ASP A 56 1.60 4.56 0.06
C ASP A 56 1.39 3.98 -1.35
N LEU A 57 2.43 3.37 -1.93
CA LEU A 57 2.40 2.75 -3.25
C LEU A 57 3.04 1.37 -3.17
N ARG A 58 2.32 0.33 -3.59
CA ARG A 58 2.78 -1.07 -3.50
C ARG A 58 2.42 -1.84 -4.76
N ASP A 59 3.23 -2.84 -5.06
CA ASP A 59 2.97 -3.86 -6.09
C ASP A 59 3.80 -5.11 -5.76
N THR A 60 3.36 -6.28 -6.22
CA THR A 60 4.14 -7.53 -6.18
C THR A 60 5.25 -7.52 -7.23
N ARG A 61 5.14 -6.64 -8.23
CA ARG A 61 6.09 -6.43 -9.32
C ARG A 61 6.80 -5.09 -9.20
N LEU A 62 8.13 -5.15 -9.09
CA LEU A 62 8.95 -3.95 -8.89
C LEU A 62 8.87 -3.00 -10.09
N ASP A 63 8.90 -3.52 -11.31
CA ASP A 63 8.87 -2.73 -12.54
C ASP A 63 7.59 -1.89 -12.69
N THR A 64 6.43 -2.46 -12.34
CA THR A 64 5.14 -1.76 -12.38
C THR A 64 5.00 -0.73 -11.27
N ARG A 65 5.53 -1.01 -10.06
CA ARG A 65 5.61 -0.03 -8.97
C ARG A 65 6.46 1.17 -9.39
N GLU A 66 7.67 0.95 -9.88
CA GLU A 66 8.60 2.02 -10.28
C GLU A 66 8.02 2.88 -11.41
N LYS A 67 7.34 2.24 -12.37
CA LYS A 67 6.62 2.97 -13.42
C LYS A 67 5.54 3.87 -12.83
N ALA A 68 4.70 3.34 -11.92
CA ALA A 68 3.64 4.12 -11.29
C ALA A 68 4.21 5.27 -10.43
N LEU A 69 5.31 5.06 -9.70
CA LEU A 69 6.01 6.08 -8.94
C LEU A 69 6.55 7.19 -9.86
N GLY A 70 7.16 6.82 -10.99
CA GLY A 70 7.62 7.76 -12.01
C GLY A 70 6.47 8.60 -12.60
N GLU A 71 5.32 7.99 -12.86
CA GLU A 71 4.11 8.70 -13.31
C GLU A 71 3.58 9.68 -12.26
N ILE A 72 3.61 9.32 -10.98
CA ILE A 72 3.21 10.19 -9.87
C ILE A 72 4.15 11.38 -9.76
N ARG A 73 5.47 11.14 -9.76
CA ARG A 73 6.49 12.21 -9.67
C ARG A 73 6.34 13.20 -10.82
N ARG A 74 6.27 12.71 -12.06
CA ARG A 74 6.07 13.57 -13.24
C ARG A 74 4.78 14.38 -13.13
N ALA A 75 3.68 13.75 -12.74
CA ALA A 75 2.41 14.46 -12.58
C ALA A 75 2.49 15.54 -11.50
N ALA A 76 3.16 15.27 -10.37
CA ALA A 76 3.36 16.26 -9.31
C ALA A 76 4.16 17.47 -9.80
N GLU A 77 5.26 17.24 -10.54
CA GLU A 77 6.06 18.31 -11.14
C GLU A 77 5.23 19.17 -12.11
N GLU A 78 4.47 18.54 -13.01
CA GLU A 78 3.58 19.23 -13.97
C GLU A 78 2.47 20.03 -13.28
N ILE A 79 1.84 19.45 -12.25
CA ILE A 79 0.77 20.08 -11.46
C ILE A 79 1.31 21.30 -10.71
N CYS A 80 2.44 21.15 -10.01
CA CYS A 80 3.03 22.23 -9.23
C CYS A 80 3.50 23.38 -10.13
N ALA A 81 4.14 23.06 -11.27
CA ALA A 81 4.52 24.06 -12.27
C ALA A 81 3.30 24.82 -12.83
N ARG A 82 2.25 24.11 -13.24
CA ARG A 82 1.01 24.72 -13.76
C ARG A 82 0.30 25.58 -12.72
N ARG A 83 0.37 25.21 -11.44
CA ARG A 83 -0.27 25.93 -10.32
C ARG A 83 0.64 26.99 -9.68
N ALA A 84 1.87 27.13 -10.16
CA ALA A 84 2.89 28.02 -9.62
C ALA A 84 3.12 27.84 -8.10
N VAL A 85 3.13 26.58 -7.64
CA VAL A 85 3.49 26.20 -6.27
C VAL A 85 4.80 25.42 -6.27
N GLU A 86 5.55 25.50 -5.18
CA GLU A 86 6.79 24.75 -5.01
C GLU A 86 6.49 23.28 -4.69
N LEU A 87 7.35 22.37 -5.17
CA LEU A 87 7.26 20.94 -4.90
C LEU A 87 8.49 20.48 -4.11
N GLU A 88 8.25 19.88 -2.95
CA GLU A 88 9.22 19.06 -2.24
C GLU A 88 8.73 17.60 -2.29
N PHE A 89 9.58 16.69 -2.74
CA PHE A 89 9.25 15.27 -2.87
C PHE A 89 10.36 14.42 -2.26
N SER A 90 10.03 13.64 -1.24
CA SER A 90 10.95 12.73 -0.55
C SER A 90 10.42 11.31 -0.57
N GLU A 91 11.29 10.36 -0.88
CA GLU A 91 11.01 8.93 -0.74
C GLU A 91 11.49 8.49 0.65
N ILE A 92 10.55 8.01 1.48
CA ILE A 92 10.86 7.56 2.83
C ILE A 92 11.43 6.14 2.82
N ASN A 93 10.86 5.25 2.01
CA ASN A 93 11.35 3.89 1.80
C ASN A 93 10.93 3.33 0.43
N ALA A 94 11.74 2.38 -0.08
CA ALA A 94 11.49 1.67 -1.33
C ALA A 94 11.95 0.21 -1.24
N ASP A 95 11.25 -0.59 -0.45
CA ASP A 95 11.61 -1.99 -0.22
C ASP A 95 11.20 -2.91 -1.38
N PRO A 96 12.06 -3.81 -1.86
CA PRO A 96 11.69 -4.78 -2.89
C PRO A 96 10.70 -5.82 -2.32
N PRO A 97 9.81 -6.40 -3.16
CA PRO A 97 8.96 -7.50 -2.73
C PRO A 97 9.81 -8.73 -2.35
N ALA A 98 9.34 -9.51 -1.37
CA ALA A 98 9.97 -10.77 -0.99
C ALA A 98 9.08 -11.96 -1.40
N PRO A 99 9.57 -12.89 -2.24
CA PRO A 99 8.88 -14.14 -2.47
C PRO A 99 8.89 -14.99 -1.19
N GLY A 100 7.79 -15.68 -0.92
CA GLY A 100 7.77 -16.68 0.15
C GLY A 100 8.68 -17.87 -0.20
N ASP A 101 9.30 -18.45 0.82
CA ASP A 101 10.18 -19.60 0.64
C ASP A 101 9.39 -20.86 0.23
N ALA A 102 9.78 -21.48 -0.89
CA ALA A 102 9.04 -22.58 -1.48
C ALA A 102 8.94 -23.81 -0.57
N ARG A 103 9.96 -24.06 0.26
CA ARG A 103 9.99 -25.20 1.18
C ARG A 103 9.00 -25.00 2.33
N THR A 104 9.03 -23.85 2.98
CA THR A 104 8.12 -23.52 4.09
C THR A 104 6.67 -23.36 3.62
N ILE A 105 6.44 -22.86 2.41
CA ILE A 105 5.11 -22.90 1.76
C ILE A 105 4.62 -24.35 1.64
N ALA A 106 5.44 -25.25 1.08
CA ALA A 106 5.04 -26.65 0.88
C ALA A 106 4.73 -27.36 2.22
N ILE A 107 5.48 -27.03 3.29
CA ILE A 107 5.19 -27.52 4.64
C ILE A 107 3.81 -27.05 5.11
N ALA A 108 3.50 -25.76 5.01
CA ALA A 108 2.19 -25.23 5.41
C ALA A 108 1.03 -25.86 4.61
N GLU A 109 1.22 -26.08 3.31
CA GLU A 109 0.23 -26.74 2.44
C GLU A 109 0.00 -28.20 2.84
N GLN A 110 1.06 -28.92 3.20
CA GLN A 110 0.97 -30.29 3.71
C GLN A 110 0.20 -30.33 5.04
N VAL A 111 0.54 -29.46 5.99
CA VAL A 111 -0.13 -29.40 7.30
C VAL A 111 -1.62 -29.07 7.12
N CYS A 112 -1.98 -28.13 6.25
CA CYS A 112 -3.37 -27.84 5.95
C CYS A 112 -4.11 -29.07 5.40
N ALA A 113 -3.45 -29.87 4.54
CA ALA A 113 -4.04 -31.09 3.99
C ALA A 113 -4.26 -32.18 5.06
N GLU A 114 -3.30 -32.35 5.97
CA GLU A 114 -3.38 -33.30 7.09
C GLU A 114 -4.50 -32.93 8.09
N LEU A 115 -4.71 -31.62 8.33
CA LEU A 115 -5.81 -31.09 9.15
C LEU A 115 -7.16 -31.05 8.41
N GLY A 116 -7.19 -31.39 7.11
CA GLY A 116 -8.41 -31.31 6.29
C GLY A 116 -8.92 -29.89 6.02
N LEU A 117 -8.04 -28.88 6.15
CA LEU A 117 -8.36 -27.47 5.93
C LEU A 117 -8.25 -27.10 4.44
N LYS A 118 -9.21 -26.30 3.96
CA LYS A 118 -9.12 -25.72 2.61
C LYS A 118 -8.15 -24.54 2.62
N TYR A 119 -7.27 -24.49 1.62
CA TYR A 119 -6.29 -23.42 1.48
C TYR A 119 -6.15 -22.97 0.01
N ARG A 120 -5.47 -21.84 -0.19
CA ARG A 120 -5.00 -21.37 -1.49
C ARG A 120 -3.71 -20.57 -1.32
N ARG A 121 -2.86 -20.55 -2.34
CA ARG A 121 -1.75 -19.59 -2.41
C ARG A 121 -2.30 -18.20 -2.69
N MET A 122 -1.70 -17.20 -2.06
CA MET A 122 -2.00 -15.80 -2.30
C MET A 122 -0.82 -14.91 -1.94
N VAL A 123 -0.84 -13.67 -2.44
CA VAL A 123 0.11 -12.63 -2.09
C VAL A 123 -0.40 -11.83 -0.89
N SER A 124 0.50 -11.36 -0.03
CA SER A 124 0.14 -10.28 0.90
C SER A 124 0.23 -8.94 0.18
N ARG A 125 -0.84 -8.14 0.30
CA ARG A 125 -0.85 -6.74 -0.15
C ARG A 125 -0.34 -5.78 0.93
N ALA A 126 -0.37 -6.23 2.19
CA ALA A 126 0.25 -5.52 3.30
C ALA A 126 1.72 -5.91 3.41
N TYR A 127 2.58 -4.97 3.81
CA TYR A 127 3.89 -5.35 4.29
C TYR A 127 3.77 -5.87 5.73
N HIS A 128 4.70 -6.74 6.10
CA HIS A 128 4.80 -7.33 7.44
C HIS A 128 6.28 -7.47 7.79
N ASP A 129 6.61 -7.72 9.05
CA ASP A 129 7.98 -8.01 9.46
C ASP A 129 8.61 -9.16 8.66
N SER A 130 7.78 -10.11 8.20
CA SER A 130 8.18 -11.20 7.30
C SER A 130 8.90 -10.73 6.03
N LEU A 131 8.61 -9.52 5.52
CA LEU A 131 9.31 -8.91 4.39
C LEU A 131 10.82 -8.75 4.67
N PHE A 132 11.15 -8.35 5.90
CA PHE A 132 12.53 -8.15 6.34
C PHE A 132 13.15 -9.47 6.83
N MET A 133 12.37 -10.32 7.51
CA MET A 133 12.83 -11.65 7.94
C MET A 133 13.21 -12.55 6.76
N ALA A 134 12.55 -12.41 5.62
CA ALA A 134 12.91 -13.13 4.39
C ALA A 134 14.35 -12.84 3.91
N ARG A 135 14.98 -11.74 4.36
CA ARG A 135 16.39 -11.42 4.04
C ARG A 135 17.38 -12.22 4.88
N VAL A 136 16.95 -12.82 5.98
CA VAL A 136 17.82 -13.53 6.94
C VAL A 136 17.49 -15.01 7.10
N SER A 137 16.26 -15.43 6.78
CA SER A 137 15.84 -16.83 6.88
C SER A 137 14.72 -17.19 5.90
N PRO A 138 14.61 -18.49 5.51
CA PRO A 138 13.42 -19.01 4.84
C PRO A 138 12.15 -18.59 5.59
N THR A 139 11.24 -17.91 4.90
CA THR A 139 10.07 -17.27 5.53
C THR A 139 8.82 -17.51 4.67
N THR A 140 7.72 -17.88 5.31
CA THR A 140 6.38 -17.91 4.72
C THR A 140 5.38 -17.32 5.71
N MET A 141 4.16 -17.04 5.25
CA MET A 141 3.06 -16.55 6.08
C MET A 141 1.86 -17.48 5.98
N ILE A 142 1.18 -17.69 7.11
CA ILE A 142 -0.12 -18.34 7.19
C ILE A 142 -1.16 -17.24 7.36
N PHE A 143 -2.13 -17.16 6.43
CA PHE A 143 -3.25 -16.24 6.56
C PHE A 143 -4.53 -16.97 6.97
N ILE A 144 -5.28 -16.33 7.86
CA ILE A 144 -6.62 -16.74 8.27
C ILE A 144 -7.66 -15.76 7.72
N PRO A 145 -8.92 -16.18 7.49
CA PRO A 145 -9.95 -15.27 7.01
C PRO A 145 -10.34 -14.23 8.08
N CYS A 146 -10.45 -12.96 7.66
CA CYS A 146 -11.10 -11.92 8.43
C CYS A 146 -12.44 -11.52 7.80
N ARG A 147 -13.39 -11.09 8.65
CA ARG A 147 -14.74 -10.69 8.25
C ARG A 147 -14.66 -9.57 7.20
N ASN A 148 -15.23 -9.82 6.02
CA ASN A 148 -15.30 -8.89 4.89
C ASN A 148 -13.94 -8.36 4.39
N GLY A 149 -12.81 -8.98 4.78
CA GLY A 149 -11.48 -8.46 4.43
C GLY A 149 -11.13 -7.15 5.14
N TRP A 150 -11.87 -6.77 6.20
CA TRP A 150 -11.64 -5.51 6.91
C TRP A 150 -10.39 -5.59 7.78
N SER A 151 -9.60 -4.53 7.74
CA SER A 151 -8.42 -4.31 8.58
C SER A 151 -8.20 -2.81 8.78
N HIS A 152 -7.45 -2.43 9.82
CA HIS A 152 -7.18 -1.03 10.20
C HIS A 152 -8.46 -0.21 10.49
N ARG A 153 -9.50 -0.87 11.02
CA ARG A 153 -10.77 -0.26 11.42
C ARG A 153 -11.45 -1.12 12.51
N PRO A 154 -12.30 -0.54 13.37
CA PRO A 154 -12.86 -1.24 14.53
C PRO A 154 -13.69 -2.50 14.21
N GLU A 155 -14.21 -2.63 12.99
CA GLU A 155 -14.99 -3.81 12.58
C GLU A 155 -14.13 -4.99 12.13
N GLU A 156 -12.80 -4.84 12.08
CA GLU A 156 -11.86 -5.95 11.89
C GLU A 156 -12.16 -7.08 12.89
N TYR A 157 -12.27 -8.30 12.37
CA TYR A 157 -12.62 -9.46 13.17
C TYR A 157 -12.18 -10.75 12.48
N ALA A 158 -11.52 -11.64 13.23
CA ALA A 158 -11.32 -13.04 12.88
C ALA A 158 -12.06 -13.89 13.92
N SER A 159 -12.74 -14.95 13.48
CA SER A 159 -13.47 -15.81 14.42
C SER A 159 -12.51 -16.67 15.23
N PRO A 160 -12.85 -17.06 16.47
CA PRO A 160 -12.05 -17.98 17.27
C PRO A 160 -11.68 -19.26 16.51
N GLU A 161 -12.58 -19.78 15.67
CA GLU A 161 -12.35 -20.99 14.86
C GLU A 161 -11.27 -20.77 13.80
N HIS A 162 -11.30 -19.62 13.10
CA HIS A 162 -10.25 -19.29 12.13
C HIS A 162 -8.91 -19.02 12.81
N ILE A 163 -8.91 -18.38 13.97
CA ILE A 163 -7.69 -18.17 14.77
C ILE A 163 -7.12 -19.51 15.21
N ALA A 164 -7.95 -20.41 15.75
CA ALA A 164 -7.54 -21.75 16.17
C ALA A 164 -6.95 -22.55 15.00
N ALA A 165 -7.62 -22.56 13.84
CA ALA A 165 -7.10 -23.24 12.64
C ALA A 165 -5.74 -22.67 12.19
N GLY A 166 -5.56 -21.34 12.24
CA GLY A 166 -4.26 -20.72 11.94
C GLY A 166 -3.15 -21.11 12.93
N VAL A 167 -3.49 -21.23 14.21
CA VAL A 167 -2.56 -21.69 15.26
C VAL A 167 -2.22 -23.17 15.07
N GLU A 168 -3.19 -24.02 14.73
CA GLU A 168 -2.95 -25.45 14.45
C GLU A 168 -2.04 -25.67 13.23
N VAL A 169 -2.16 -24.84 12.19
CA VAL A 169 -1.26 -24.91 11.02
C VAL A 169 0.17 -24.46 11.38
N LEU A 170 0.33 -23.59 12.37
CA LEU A 170 1.62 -23.07 12.81
C LEU A 170 2.37 -24.02 13.77
N ALA A 171 1.65 -24.84 14.55
CA ALA A 171 2.19 -25.67 15.62
C ALA A 171 3.02 -26.86 15.13
#